data_AF-A3SKF7-F1
#
_entry.id   AF-A3SKF7-F1
#
_cell.length_a   1.000
_cell.length_b   1.000
_cell.length_c   1.000
_cell.angle_alpha   90.00
_cell.angle_beta   90.00
_cell.angle_gamma   90.00
#
_symmetry.space_group_name_H-M   'P 1'
#
loop_
_entity.id
_entity.type
_entity.pdbx_description
1 polymer ?
#
loop_
_entity_poly.entity_id
_entity_poly.type
_entity_poly.pdbx_seq_one_letter_code
_entity_poly.pdbx_strand_id
1 'polypeptide(L)'
;MHGADVAPSAAPSAASGAALGLALDAALADPAGRAGPVIVLVHGYKYQPGRERHCPHRTLGALDPDCPGWVGQHSWPRGLGFGQGAEGEGVAISFGWSARGSLWQAYRRAGEAGRMLAQLVEMIRARAPGRPVHAVSHSLGARVVLSALAAASRAEAGFDRAILLSAAELRGPAARALATPAGRRAEVFNVTSRENDIFDLLFELVMGAPWRGERAMSEGIPEAGNLRSLQIDHADVRRALGRAGVPMSHEAAMACHWSTYTRPGLLGFYARLLREGGGPTLATLIDAVADQQDPRWSRLWRGRGAASPLGETWRGA
;
A
#
# COMPACT_ATOMS: atom_id res chain seq x y z
N MET A 1 -1.33 36.69 -0.02
CA MET A 1 -0.70 36.94 1.29
C MET A 1 0.05 35.67 1.68
N HIS A 2 1.38 35.77 1.62
CA HIS A 2 2.46 34.83 1.95
C HIS A 2 2.30 33.33 1.72
N GLY A 3 2.79 32.88 0.56
CA GLY A 3 3.31 31.53 0.37
C GLY A 3 4.61 31.37 1.17
N ALA A 4 4.62 30.41 2.09
CA ALA A 4 5.86 29.89 2.64
C ALA A 4 6.39 28.84 1.66
N ASP A 5 7.50 29.17 1.00
CA ASP A 5 8.32 28.21 0.29
C ASP A 5 8.70 27.08 1.24
N VAL A 6 8.12 25.90 1.00
CA VAL A 6 8.62 24.66 1.60
C VAL A 6 9.90 24.34 0.86
N ALA A 7 11.04 24.67 1.49
CA ALA A 7 12.37 24.35 0.99
C ALA A 7 12.42 22.89 0.51
N PRO A 8 13.12 22.62 -0.61
CA PRO A 8 13.36 21.25 -1.04
C PRO A 8 14.03 20.48 0.10
N SER A 9 13.54 19.27 0.37
CA SER A 9 14.16 18.35 1.32
C SER A 9 15.64 18.21 0.95
N ALA A 10 16.52 18.77 1.79
CA ALA A 10 17.96 18.63 1.61
C ALA A 10 18.30 17.13 1.53
N ALA A 11 19.26 16.78 0.68
CA ALA A 11 19.82 15.44 0.68
C ALA A 11 20.29 15.10 2.10
N PRO A 12 20.05 13.88 2.60
CA PRO A 12 20.50 13.50 3.94
C PRO A 12 22.01 13.69 4.04
N SER A 13 22.49 14.33 5.11
CA SER A 13 23.92 14.55 5.32
C SER A 13 24.63 13.21 5.54
N ALA A 14 25.95 13.17 5.33
CA ALA A 14 26.75 11.97 5.63
C ALA A 14 26.57 11.50 7.09
N ALA A 15 26.40 12.44 8.03
CA ALA A 15 26.10 12.14 9.43
C ALA A 15 24.71 11.50 9.62
N SER A 16 23.69 11.96 8.88
CA SER A 16 22.37 11.32 8.85
C SER A 16 22.43 9.90 8.28
N GLY A 17 23.29 9.66 7.27
CA GLY A 17 23.52 8.34 6.70
C GLY A 17 24.17 7.37 7.67
N ALA A 18 25.20 7.81 8.40
CA ALA A 18 25.86 7.00 9.43
C ALA A 18 24.92 6.66 10.59
N ALA A 19 24.12 7.63 11.06
CA ALA A 19 23.13 7.40 12.10
C ALA A 19 22.05 6.39 11.68
N LEU A 20 21.57 6.47 10.43
CA LEU A 20 20.63 5.47 9.88
C LEU A 20 21.27 4.08 9.81
N GLY A 21 22.53 3.98 9.40
CA GLY A 21 23.28 2.73 9.36
C GLY A 21 23.32 2.05 10.73
N LEU A 22 23.73 2.79 11.76
CA LEU A 22 23.78 2.29 13.15
C LEU A 22 22.41 1.86 13.67
N ALA A 23 21.36 2.64 13.39
CA ALA A 23 20.00 2.29 13.80
C ALA A 23 19.50 1.01 13.13
N LEU A 24 19.82 0.81 11.85
CA LEU A 24 19.50 -0.44 11.14
C LEU A 24 20.30 -1.61 11.67
N ASP A 25 21.59 -1.44 11.95
CA ASP A 25 22.42 -2.50 12.52
C ASP A 25 21.87 -2.96 13.87
N ALA A 26 21.50 -2.00 14.74
CA ALA A 26 20.87 -2.30 16.01
C ALA A 26 19.53 -3.03 15.85
N ALA A 27 18.64 -2.53 14.99
CA ALA A 27 17.32 -3.14 14.77
C ALA A 27 17.41 -4.54 14.15
N LEU A 28 18.37 -4.79 13.26
CA LEU A 28 18.52 -6.08 12.59
C LEU A 28 19.30 -7.11 13.43
N ALA A 29 20.11 -6.66 14.38
CA ALA A 29 20.85 -7.52 15.31
C ALA A 29 20.02 -8.03 16.49
N ASP A 30 18.84 -7.43 16.74
CA ASP A 30 17.93 -7.86 17.81
C ASP A 30 17.64 -9.38 17.72
N PRO A 31 18.01 -10.18 18.75
CA PRO A 31 17.76 -11.61 18.78
C PRO A 31 16.29 -12.00 18.54
N ALA A 32 15.34 -11.20 19.05
CA ALA A 32 13.91 -11.43 18.84
C ALA A 32 13.51 -11.23 17.37
N GLY A 33 14.18 -10.31 16.68
CA GLY A 33 13.95 -10.02 15.27
C GLY A 33 14.74 -10.91 14.31
N ARG A 34 15.79 -11.61 14.76
CA ARG A 34 16.82 -12.21 13.89
C ARG A 34 16.31 -13.30 12.95
N ALA A 35 15.29 -14.04 13.36
CA ALA A 35 14.69 -15.13 12.58
C ALA A 35 13.50 -14.69 11.71
N GLY A 36 12.92 -13.51 11.97
CA GLY A 36 11.71 -13.04 11.29
C GLY A 36 11.96 -12.09 10.12
N PRO A 37 10.92 -11.80 9.31
CA PRO A 37 11.01 -10.90 8.18
C PRO A 37 11.25 -9.45 8.61
N VAL A 38 11.76 -8.63 7.70
CA VAL A 38 11.75 -7.17 7.83
C VAL A 38 10.53 -6.63 7.10
N ILE A 39 9.59 -6.01 7.81
CA ILE A 39 8.34 -5.49 7.25
C ILE A 39 8.37 -3.96 7.31
N VAL A 40 8.40 -3.33 6.13
CA VAL A 40 8.37 -1.87 6.00
C VAL A 40 6.93 -1.37 5.94
N LEU A 41 6.55 -0.51 6.89
CA LEU A 41 5.23 0.09 6.99
C LEU A 41 5.27 1.48 6.35
N VAL A 42 4.45 1.69 5.31
CA VAL A 42 4.44 2.91 4.52
C VAL A 42 3.07 3.59 4.58
N HIS A 43 3.01 4.72 5.27
CA HIS A 43 1.78 5.47 5.45
C HIS A 43 1.28 6.16 4.17
N GLY A 44 -0.01 6.52 4.16
CA GLY A 44 -0.66 7.23 3.07
C GLY A 44 -0.64 8.75 3.17
N TYR A 45 -1.55 9.39 2.44
CA TYR A 45 -1.74 10.85 2.39
C TYR A 45 -2.07 11.45 3.77
N LYS A 46 -1.79 12.76 3.95
CA LYS A 46 -2.04 13.58 5.16
C LYS A 46 -1.09 13.41 6.34
N TYR A 47 -0.26 12.37 6.37
CA TYR A 47 0.78 12.18 7.38
C TYR A 47 2.04 13.00 7.10
N GLN A 48 2.76 13.35 8.17
CA GLN A 48 4.00 14.12 8.15
C GLN A 48 4.86 13.71 9.36
N PRO A 49 6.01 13.03 9.15
CA PRO A 49 6.97 12.74 10.22
C PRO A 49 7.35 13.98 11.03
N GLY A 50 7.43 13.82 12.35
CA GLY A 50 7.77 14.88 13.29
C GLY A 50 6.65 15.89 13.60
N ARG A 51 5.48 15.82 12.93
CA ARG A 51 4.34 16.69 13.27
C ARG A 51 3.44 16.04 14.29
N GLU A 52 3.26 16.70 15.43
CA GLU A 52 2.53 16.21 16.61
C GLU A 52 1.32 15.30 16.30
N ARG A 53 0.28 15.81 15.62
CA ARG A 53 -0.98 15.08 15.34
C ARG A 53 -0.99 14.28 14.03
N HIS A 54 0.06 14.39 13.22
CA HIS A 54 0.11 13.80 11.88
C HIS A 54 1.34 12.91 11.68
N CYS A 55 2.10 12.66 12.74
CA CYS A 55 3.29 11.83 12.69
C CYS A 55 2.85 10.37 12.59
N PRO A 56 3.20 9.65 11.51
CA PRO A 56 2.89 8.23 11.37
C PRO A 56 3.54 7.43 12.51
N HIS A 57 4.72 7.84 12.98
CA HIS A 57 5.48 7.18 14.07
C HIS A 57 4.85 7.32 15.45
N ARG A 58 3.86 8.22 15.61
CA ARG A 58 3.06 8.42 16.84
C ARG A 58 1.64 7.86 16.74
N THR A 59 1.26 7.45 15.53
CA THR A 59 -0.10 7.01 15.20
C THR A 59 -0.05 5.60 14.63
N LEU A 60 -0.20 5.42 13.32
CA LEU A 60 -0.31 4.09 12.70
C LEU A 60 0.93 3.21 12.90
N GLY A 61 2.12 3.82 12.93
CA GLY A 61 3.41 3.15 13.00
C GLY A 61 3.94 2.97 14.41
N ALA A 62 3.19 3.39 15.43
CA ALA A 62 3.52 3.20 16.84
C ALA A 62 2.99 1.86 17.34
N LEU A 63 3.70 1.21 18.27
CA LEU A 63 3.14 0.11 19.05
C LEU A 63 1.99 0.61 19.93
N ASP A 64 2.22 1.73 20.61
CA ASP A 64 1.25 2.38 21.49
C ASP A 64 0.99 3.81 20.98
N PRO A 65 -0.05 4.01 20.14
CA PRO A 65 -0.39 5.33 19.62
C PRO A 65 -0.75 6.30 20.74
N ASP A 66 -0.23 7.52 20.69
CA ASP A 66 -0.34 8.52 21.76
C ASP A 66 -1.11 9.79 21.32
N CYS A 67 -1.93 9.68 20.26
CA CYS A 67 -2.64 10.81 19.64
C CYS A 67 -4.16 10.56 19.58
N PRO A 68 -4.90 10.79 20.68
CA PRO A 68 -6.35 10.58 20.73
C PRO A 68 -7.12 11.44 19.71
N GLY A 69 -8.24 10.91 19.21
CA GLY A 69 -9.14 11.60 18.27
C GLY A 69 -8.74 11.63 16.77
N TRP A 70 -7.60 11.08 16.37
CA TRP A 70 -7.25 10.95 14.95
C TRP A 70 -7.96 9.73 14.31
N VAL A 71 -8.70 9.94 13.22
CA VAL A 71 -9.48 8.89 12.54
C VAL A 71 -8.51 7.86 11.94
N GLY A 72 -8.63 6.58 12.34
CA GLY A 72 -7.76 5.50 11.85
C GLY A 72 -6.60 5.14 12.77
N GLN A 73 -6.63 5.51 14.06
CA GLN A 73 -5.71 5.02 15.10
C GLN A 73 -5.79 3.49 15.26
N HIS A 74 -5.03 2.78 14.44
CA HIS A 74 -4.77 1.36 14.61
C HIS A 74 -3.26 1.21 14.60
N SER A 75 -2.70 0.65 15.66
CA SER A 75 -1.30 0.24 15.64
C SER A 75 -1.14 -0.86 14.59
N TRP A 76 -0.61 -0.49 13.43
CA TRP A 76 -0.24 -1.47 12.41
C TRP A 76 0.78 -2.46 12.97
N PRO A 77 1.83 -2.04 13.70
CA PRO A 77 2.72 -2.99 14.35
C PRO A 77 1.98 -4.02 15.20
N ARG A 78 1.12 -3.61 16.15
CA ARG A 78 0.40 -4.58 16.99
C ARG A 78 -0.55 -5.46 16.19
N GLY A 79 -1.30 -4.88 15.26
CA GLY A 79 -2.21 -5.66 14.41
C GLY A 79 -1.48 -6.65 13.51
N LEU A 80 -0.24 -6.35 13.12
CA LEU A 80 0.65 -7.24 12.39
C LEU A 80 1.43 -8.18 13.31
N GLY A 81 1.10 -8.25 14.61
CA GLY A 81 1.72 -9.19 15.56
C GLY A 81 3.06 -8.76 16.13
N PHE A 82 3.43 -7.49 16.05
CA PHE A 82 4.63 -6.95 16.69
C PHE A 82 4.39 -6.49 18.13
N GLY A 83 5.45 -6.43 18.92
CA GLY A 83 5.48 -5.99 20.31
C GLY A 83 5.19 -7.09 21.34
N GLN A 84 5.34 -8.37 20.95
CA GLN A 84 5.08 -9.51 21.83
C GLN A 84 6.37 -10.23 22.25
N GLY A 85 7.51 -9.94 21.60
CA GLY A 85 8.78 -10.63 21.85
C GLY A 85 8.77 -12.07 21.36
N ALA A 86 7.90 -12.40 20.40
CA ALA A 86 7.75 -13.77 19.92
C ALA A 86 8.94 -14.18 19.04
N GLU A 87 9.29 -15.46 19.07
CA GLU A 87 10.30 -15.99 18.13
C GLU A 87 9.80 -15.84 16.69
N GLY A 88 10.66 -15.32 15.80
CA GLY A 88 10.30 -15.09 14.39
C GLY A 88 9.39 -13.87 14.17
N GLU A 89 9.15 -13.04 15.19
CA GLU A 89 8.35 -11.81 15.08
C GLU A 89 8.88 -10.88 13.97
N GLY A 90 10.20 -10.78 13.86
CA GLY A 90 10.89 -9.99 12.84
C GLY A 90 11.06 -8.54 13.25
N VAL A 91 11.23 -7.65 12.25
CA VAL A 91 11.45 -6.21 12.47
C VAL A 91 10.42 -5.41 11.69
N ALA A 92 9.69 -4.53 12.37
CA ALA A 92 8.83 -3.54 11.73
C ALA A 92 9.59 -2.21 11.57
N ILE A 93 9.65 -1.69 10.34
CA ILE A 93 10.26 -0.38 10.05
C ILE A 93 9.16 0.57 9.57
N SER A 94 8.81 1.57 10.38
CA SER A 94 7.87 2.61 9.97
C SER A 94 8.56 3.67 9.10
N PHE A 95 8.44 3.53 7.77
CA PHE A 95 9.01 4.47 6.80
C PHE A 95 8.15 5.73 6.67
N GLY A 96 8.71 6.86 7.10
CA GLY A 96 8.04 8.16 7.08
C GLY A 96 8.41 9.01 5.86
N TRP A 97 7.42 9.64 5.23
CA TRP A 97 7.60 10.59 4.13
C TRP A 97 6.65 11.79 4.23
N SER A 98 6.97 12.88 3.53
CA SER A 98 6.20 14.14 3.59
C SER A 98 4.95 14.06 2.69
N ALA A 99 3.84 13.52 3.23
CA ALA A 99 2.62 13.20 2.48
C ALA A 99 1.55 14.30 2.53
N ARG A 100 1.91 15.53 2.91
CA ARG A 100 0.99 16.69 2.96
C ARG A 100 1.21 17.65 1.79
N GLY A 101 0.25 18.55 1.59
CA GLY A 101 0.18 19.48 0.46
C GLY A 101 -0.97 19.13 -0.47
N SER A 102 -1.00 19.72 -1.66
CA SER A 102 -1.96 19.30 -2.69
C SER A 102 -1.73 17.84 -3.08
N LEU A 103 -2.77 17.18 -3.62
CA LEU A 103 -2.65 15.78 -4.05
C LEU A 103 -1.52 15.60 -5.08
N TRP A 104 -1.36 16.55 -6.00
CA TRP A 104 -0.26 16.59 -6.97
C TRP A 104 1.12 16.65 -6.30
N GLN A 105 1.28 17.51 -5.30
CA GLN A 105 2.54 17.63 -4.56
C GLN A 105 2.85 16.33 -3.81
N ALA A 106 1.86 15.75 -3.12
CA ALA A 106 2.00 14.48 -2.42
C ALA A 106 2.30 13.33 -3.38
N TYR A 107 1.63 13.27 -4.53
CA TYR A 107 1.88 12.24 -5.56
C TYR A 107 3.30 12.31 -6.12
N ARG A 108 3.81 13.51 -6.41
CA ARG A 108 5.22 13.69 -6.81
C ARG A 108 6.19 13.24 -5.72
N ARG A 109 5.97 13.71 -4.49
CA ARG A 109 6.80 13.35 -3.32
C ARG A 109 6.76 11.86 -3.02
N ALA A 110 5.65 11.17 -3.29
CA ALA A 110 5.57 9.73 -3.13
C ALA A 110 6.57 9.01 -4.06
N GLY A 111 6.75 9.49 -5.29
CA GLY A 111 7.75 8.96 -6.22
C GLY A 111 9.19 9.25 -5.76
N GLU A 112 9.44 10.43 -5.21
CA GLU A 112 10.74 10.79 -4.60
C GLU A 112 11.04 9.90 -3.38
N ALA A 113 10.06 9.74 -2.49
CA ALA A 113 10.15 8.87 -1.32
C ALA A 113 10.36 7.40 -1.71
N GLY A 114 9.79 6.94 -2.82
CA GLY A 114 10.02 5.59 -3.32
C GLY A 114 11.48 5.32 -3.70
N ARG A 115 12.18 6.30 -4.28
CA ARG A 115 13.62 6.17 -4.54
C ARG A 115 14.43 6.06 -3.24
N MET A 116 14.05 6.80 -2.21
CA MET A 116 14.68 6.69 -0.88
C MET A 116 14.35 5.34 -0.23
N LEU A 117 13.14 4.84 -0.41
CA LEU A 117 12.73 3.52 0.07
C LEU A 117 13.51 2.40 -0.62
N ALA A 118 13.78 2.49 -1.93
CA ALA A 118 14.64 1.53 -2.62
C ALA A 118 16.04 1.46 -2.01
N GLN A 119 16.66 2.61 -1.72
CA GLN A 119 17.95 2.67 -1.04
C GLN A 119 17.91 2.05 0.36
N LEU A 120 16.84 2.30 1.12
CA LEU A 120 16.65 1.67 2.43
C LEU A 120 16.54 0.14 2.31
N VAL A 121 15.79 -0.39 1.35
CA VAL A 121 15.66 -1.84 1.12
C VAL A 121 17.01 -2.44 0.74
N GLU A 122 17.80 -1.78 -0.10
CA GLU A 122 19.17 -2.20 -0.43
C GLU A 122 20.06 -2.26 0.82
N MET A 123 19.99 -1.23 1.67
CA MET A 123 20.72 -1.20 2.95
C MET A 123 20.32 -2.34 3.88
N ILE A 124 19.03 -2.69 3.93
CA ILE A 124 18.51 -3.82 4.72
C ILE A 124 19.04 -5.13 4.15
N ARG A 125 18.91 -5.35 2.83
CA ARG A 125 19.37 -6.57 2.16
C ARG A 125 20.87 -6.81 2.34
N ALA A 126 21.67 -5.75 2.30
CA ALA A 126 23.12 -5.84 2.52
C ALA A 126 23.48 -6.28 3.95
N ARG A 127 22.70 -5.85 4.95
CA ARG A 127 22.93 -6.15 6.38
C ARG A 127 22.34 -7.50 6.80
N ALA A 128 21.25 -7.88 6.18
CA ALA A 128 20.45 -9.05 6.52
C ALA A 128 20.23 -9.93 5.28
N PRO A 129 21.30 -10.45 4.64
CA PRO A 129 21.17 -11.28 3.45
C PRO A 129 20.33 -12.52 3.77
N GLY A 130 19.42 -12.87 2.86
CA GLY A 130 18.52 -14.01 3.01
C GLY A 130 17.29 -13.78 3.89
N ARG A 131 17.22 -12.69 4.67
CA ARG A 131 15.99 -12.35 5.41
C ARG A 131 14.92 -11.82 4.44
N PRO A 132 13.67 -12.30 4.53
CA PRO A 132 12.59 -11.75 3.72
C PRO A 132 12.37 -10.27 4.04
N VAL A 133 12.18 -9.47 3.00
CA VAL A 133 11.86 -8.03 3.11
C VAL A 133 10.51 -7.77 2.46
N HIS A 134 9.57 -7.27 3.24
CA HIS A 134 8.20 -7.05 2.81
C HIS A 134 7.77 -5.60 3.02
N ALA A 135 6.65 -5.22 2.38
CA ALA A 135 6.03 -3.92 2.57
C ALA A 135 4.53 -4.05 2.87
N VAL A 136 4.03 -3.17 3.73
CA VAL A 136 2.60 -2.88 3.87
C VAL A 136 2.44 -1.39 3.66
N SER A 137 1.55 -1.01 2.74
CA SER A 137 1.33 0.40 2.40
C SER A 137 -0.14 0.72 2.27
N HIS A 138 -0.51 1.99 2.48
CA HIS A 138 -1.89 2.47 2.32
C HIS A 138 -1.97 3.65 1.37
N SER A 139 -3.01 3.70 0.53
CA SER A 139 -3.35 4.88 -0.28
C SER A 139 -2.15 5.33 -1.13
N LEU A 140 -1.75 6.60 -1.05
CA LEU A 140 -0.57 7.13 -1.75
C LEU A 140 0.76 6.47 -1.32
N GLY A 141 0.80 5.76 -0.19
CA GLY A 141 1.94 4.94 0.19
C GLY A 141 2.20 3.79 -0.80
N ALA A 142 1.18 3.32 -1.51
CA ALA A 142 1.35 2.31 -2.56
C ALA A 142 2.23 2.82 -3.70
N ARG A 143 2.11 4.10 -4.08
CA ARG A 143 2.99 4.74 -5.05
C ARG A 143 4.44 4.78 -4.58
N VAL A 144 4.68 4.97 -3.28
CA VAL A 144 6.03 4.91 -2.70
C VAL A 144 6.63 3.52 -2.90
N VAL A 145 5.88 2.47 -2.56
CA VAL A 145 6.32 1.06 -2.72
C VAL A 145 6.56 0.71 -4.20
N LEU A 146 5.63 1.06 -5.09
CA LEU A 146 5.77 0.81 -6.53
C LEU A 146 6.93 1.60 -7.13
N SER A 147 7.13 2.85 -6.71
CA SER A 147 8.29 3.65 -7.14
C SER A 147 9.60 3.06 -6.61
N ALA A 148 9.60 2.42 -5.43
CA ALA A 148 10.77 1.71 -4.91
C ALA A 148 11.09 0.47 -5.76
N LEU A 149 10.08 -0.33 -6.13
CA LEU A 149 10.26 -1.46 -7.07
C LEU A 149 10.78 -1.01 -8.43
N ALA A 150 10.34 0.16 -8.91
CA ALA A 150 10.82 0.74 -10.15
C ALA A 150 12.26 1.27 -10.06
N ALA A 151 12.70 1.69 -8.86
CA ALA A 151 14.00 2.31 -8.62
C ALA A 151 15.07 1.35 -8.08
N ALA A 152 14.72 0.12 -7.72
CA ALA A 152 15.66 -0.88 -7.22
C ALA A 152 16.80 -1.11 -8.22
N SER A 153 18.05 -1.08 -7.75
CA SER A 153 19.23 -1.23 -8.61
C SER A 153 19.39 -2.64 -9.21
N ARG A 154 18.83 -3.64 -8.53
CA ARG A 154 18.89 -5.07 -8.88
C ARG A 154 17.56 -5.76 -8.56
N ALA A 155 17.32 -6.95 -9.13
CA ALA A 155 16.09 -7.69 -8.88
C ALA A 155 15.96 -8.11 -7.40
N GLU A 156 17.07 -8.49 -6.77
CA GLU A 156 17.16 -8.96 -5.38
C GLU A 156 17.06 -7.81 -4.37
N ALA A 157 17.29 -6.58 -4.83
CA ALA A 157 17.18 -5.35 -4.05
C ALA A 157 15.72 -4.87 -3.85
N GLY A 158 14.74 -5.60 -4.36
CA GLY A 158 13.31 -5.33 -4.16
C GLY A 158 12.71 -6.00 -2.92
N PHE A 159 11.39 -5.83 -2.78
CA PHE A 159 10.59 -6.58 -1.80
C PHE A 159 10.35 -8.01 -2.28
N ASP A 160 10.26 -8.96 -1.35
CA ASP A 160 9.74 -10.31 -1.67
C ASP A 160 8.21 -10.29 -1.74
N ARG A 161 7.55 -9.48 -0.89
CA ARG A 161 6.09 -9.36 -0.83
C ARG A 161 5.67 -7.92 -0.51
N ALA A 162 4.62 -7.42 -1.15
CA ALA A 162 4.04 -6.12 -0.85
C ALA A 162 2.51 -6.19 -0.74
N ILE A 163 1.95 -5.66 0.33
CA ILE A 163 0.50 -5.51 0.52
C ILE A 163 0.14 -4.04 0.32
N LEU A 164 -0.65 -3.74 -0.70
CA LEU A 164 -1.08 -2.41 -1.08
C LEU A 164 -2.55 -2.23 -0.70
N LEU A 165 -2.82 -1.44 0.34
CA LEU A 165 -4.13 -1.26 0.94
C LEU A 165 -4.80 -0.02 0.32
N SER A 166 -5.91 -0.19 -0.41
CA SER A 166 -6.62 0.90 -1.09
C SER A 166 -5.67 1.78 -1.95
N ALA A 167 -4.88 1.15 -2.80
CA ALA A 167 -3.75 1.77 -3.49
C ALA A 167 -4.15 2.97 -4.38
N ALA A 168 -3.59 4.15 -4.10
CA ALA A 168 -3.81 5.37 -4.89
C ALA A 168 -2.66 5.56 -5.91
N GLU A 169 -2.71 4.78 -7.00
CA GLU A 169 -1.78 4.86 -8.13
C GLU A 169 -2.54 4.55 -9.43
N LEU A 170 -2.03 5.05 -10.55
CA LEU A 170 -2.61 4.78 -11.87
C LEU A 170 -2.11 3.43 -12.42
N ARG A 171 -2.95 2.75 -13.21
CA ARG A 171 -2.64 1.44 -13.81
C ARG A 171 -1.35 1.47 -14.62
N GLY A 172 -1.16 2.43 -15.52
CA GLY A 172 0.04 2.49 -16.37
C GLY A 172 1.36 2.55 -15.59
N PRO A 173 1.56 3.53 -14.69
CA PRO A 173 2.74 3.58 -13.82
C PRO A 173 2.92 2.34 -12.95
N ALA A 174 1.85 1.80 -12.36
CA ALA A 174 1.92 0.57 -11.57
C ALA A 174 2.37 -0.64 -12.40
N ALA A 175 1.80 -0.82 -13.60
CA ALA A 175 2.17 -1.90 -14.52
C ALA A 175 3.66 -1.82 -14.90
N ARG A 176 4.18 -0.62 -15.16
CA ARG A 176 5.61 -0.42 -15.44
C ARG A 176 6.50 -0.79 -14.25
N ALA A 177 6.09 -0.43 -13.03
CA ALA A 177 6.82 -0.79 -11.82
C ALA A 177 6.84 -2.31 -11.59
N LEU A 178 5.71 -2.99 -11.81
CA LEU A 178 5.59 -4.44 -11.68
C LEU A 178 6.35 -5.19 -12.78
N ALA A 179 6.54 -4.56 -13.95
CA ALA A 179 7.31 -5.12 -15.06
C ALA A 179 8.83 -4.92 -14.93
N THR A 180 9.36 -4.30 -13.87
CA THR A 180 10.81 -4.26 -13.64
C THR A 180 11.32 -5.62 -13.14
N PRO A 181 12.64 -5.91 -13.18
CA PRO A 181 13.18 -7.14 -12.60
C PRO A 181 12.83 -7.33 -11.11
N ALA A 182 12.92 -6.25 -10.32
CA ALA A 182 12.51 -6.28 -8.91
C ALA A 182 10.99 -6.42 -8.76
N GLY A 183 10.23 -5.74 -9.62
CA GLY A 183 8.78 -5.87 -9.69
C GLY A 183 8.34 -7.31 -9.90
N ARG A 184 8.83 -7.97 -10.97
CA ARG A 184 8.46 -9.36 -11.33
C ARG A 184 8.81 -10.39 -10.26
N ARG A 185 9.83 -10.13 -9.44
CA ARG A 185 10.22 -10.99 -8.32
C ARG A 185 9.32 -10.81 -7.10
N ALA A 186 8.75 -9.62 -6.91
CA ALA A 186 7.89 -9.31 -5.79
C ALA A 186 6.48 -9.87 -6.00
N GLU A 187 5.96 -10.55 -4.99
CA GLU A 187 4.55 -10.90 -4.91
C GLU A 187 3.74 -9.73 -4.35
N VAL A 188 2.79 -9.22 -5.12
CA VAL A 188 2.07 -8.00 -4.77
C VAL A 188 0.59 -8.27 -4.58
N PHE A 189 0.07 -7.96 -3.39
CA PHE A 189 -1.35 -8.01 -3.09
C PHE A 189 -1.96 -6.62 -3.20
N ASN A 190 -2.88 -6.45 -4.15
CA ASN A 190 -3.68 -5.24 -4.29
C ASN A 190 -5.00 -5.43 -3.54
N VAL A 191 -5.07 -4.92 -2.32
CA VAL A 191 -6.24 -5.10 -1.45
C VAL A 191 -7.19 -3.91 -1.61
N THR A 192 -8.41 -4.19 -2.06
CA THR A 192 -9.40 -3.19 -2.44
C THR A 192 -10.72 -3.41 -1.71
N SER A 193 -11.57 -2.38 -1.68
CA SER A 193 -12.94 -2.46 -1.18
C SER A 193 -13.78 -1.46 -1.95
N ARG A 194 -15.04 -1.79 -2.32
CA ARG A 194 -15.94 -0.79 -2.93
C ARG A 194 -16.22 0.39 -2.02
N GLU A 195 -16.04 0.23 -0.70
CA GLU A 195 -16.09 1.34 0.26
C GLU A 195 -15.07 2.45 -0.07
N ASN A 196 -14.03 2.13 -0.85
CA ASN A 196 -13.01 3.06 -1.31
C ASN A 196 -13.36 3.75 -2.64
N ASP A 197 -14.43 3.36 -3.34
CA ASP A 197 -14.72 3.76 -4.72
C ASP A 197 -14.82 5.28 -4.91
N ILE A 198 -15.37 6.00 -3.94
CA ILE A 198 -15.46 7.46 -3.99
C ILE A 198 -14.08 8.13 -3.95
N PHE A 199 -13.14 7.57 -3.17
CA PHE A 199 -11.78 8.09 -3.09
C PHE A 199 -11.00 7.80 -4.37
N ASP A 200 -11.20 6.63 -4.97
CA ASP A 200 -10.60 6.28 -6.27
C ASP A 200 -11.15 7.16 -7.39
N LEU A 201 -12.46 7.44 -7.40
CA LEU A 201 -13.05 8.37 -8.36
C LEU A 201 -12.46 9.78 -8.22
N LEU A 202 -12.37 10.30 -6.99
CA LEU A 202 -11.78 11.62 -6.74
C LEU A 202 -10.31 11.66 -7.15
N PHE A 203 -9.55 10.61 -6.85
CA PHE A 203 -8.16 10.47 -7.27
C PHE A 203 -8.03 10.47 -8.80
N GLU A 204 -8.82 9.67 -9.52
CA GLU A 204 -8.82 9.61 -10.98
C GLU A 204 -9.13 10.97 -11.61
N LEU A 205 -10.14 11.67 -11.08
CA LEU A 205 -10.53 13.00 -11.56
C LEU A 205 -9.41 14.02 -11.32
N VAL A 206 -8.83 14.05 -10.12
CA VAL A 206 -7.74 14.98 -9.81
C VAL A 206 -6.52 14.68 -10.67
N MET A 207 -6.14 13.42 -10.86
CA MET A 207 -4.97 13.04 -11.66
C MET A 207 -5.20 13.13 -13.18
N GLY A 208 -6.43 13.42 -13.58
CA GLY A 208 -6.85 13.47 -14.97
C GLY A 208 -6.75 12.16 -15.71
N ALA A 209 -6.96 11.05 -15.00
CA ALA A 209 -6.91 9.71 -15.56
C ALA A 209 -7.89 9.49 -16.72
N PRO A 210 -9.17 9.92 -16.64
CA PRO A 210 -10.13 9.71 -17.73
C PRO A 210 -9.70 10.33 -19.06
N TRP A 211 -9.13 11.54 -19.04
CA TRP A 211 -8.66 12.24 -20.25
C TRP A 211 -7.39 11.62 -20.84
N ARG A 212 -6.70 10.76 -20.08
CA ARG A 212 -5.50 10.03 -20.50
C ARG A 212 -5.79 8.58 -20.88
N GLY A 213 -7.06 8.16 -20.83
CA GLY A 213 -7.43 6.75 -20.99
C GLY A 213 -6.96 5.85 -19.83
N GLU A 214 -6.52 6.44 -18.71
CA GLU A 214 -5.99 5.75 -17.54
C GLU A 214 -7.08 5.45 -16.51
N ARG A 215 -6.75 4.60 -15.53
CA ARG A 215 -7.62 4.21 -14.41
C ARG A 215 -6.79 4.06 -13.13
N ALA A 216 -7.45 4.08 -11.97
CA ALA A 216 -6.81 3.69 -10.73
C ALA A 216 -6.47 2.19 -10.74
N MET A 217 -5.34 1.82 -10.14
CA MET A 217 -4.87 0.43 -10.09
C MET A 217 -5.76 -0.50 -9.25
N SER A 218 -6.68 0.05 -8.46
CA SER A 218 -7.68 -0.74 -7.75
C SER A 218 -8.65 -1.50 -8.70
N GLU A 219 -8.69 -1.19 -10.01
CA GLU A 219 -9.37 -2.02 -11.03
C GLU A 219 -8.54 -3.26 -11.46
N GLY A 220 -7.39 -3.49 -10.81
CA GLY A 220 -6.47 -4.56 -11.17
C GLY A 220 -5.60 -4.22 -12.39
N ILE A 221 -4.63 -5.10 -12.66
CA ILE A 221 -3.70 -5.02 -13.80
C ILE A 221 -3.58 -6.45 -14.35
N PRO A 222 -4.50 -6.88 -15.25
CA PRO A 222 -4.57 -8.26 -15.72
C PRO A 222 -3.26 -8.79 -16.33
N GLU A 223 -2.47 -7.91 -16.93
CA GLU A 223 -1.17 -8.23 -17.52
C GLU A 223 -0.04 -8.47 -16.50
N ALA A 224 -0.24 -8.12 -15.22
CA ALA A 224 0.77 -8.26 -14.17
C ALA A 224 0.62 -9.59 -13.42
N GLY A 225 1.29 -10.65 -13.89
CA GLY A 225 1.19 -12.01 -13.31
C GLY A 225 1.67 -12.15 -11.87
N ASN A 226 2.38 -11.17 -11.32
CA ASN A 226 2.84 -11.12 -9.93
C ASN A 226 1.95 -10.25 -9.02
N LEU A 227 0.86 -9.71 -9.56
CA LEU A 227 -0.19 -9.01 -8.82
C LEU A 227 -1.34 -9.97 -8.51
N ARG A 228 -1.88 -9.90 -7.29
CA ARG A 228 -3.12 -10.58 -6.88
C ARG A 228 -4.07 -9.53 -6.30
N SER A 229 -5.22 -9.32 -6.93
CA SER A 229 -6.19 -8.36 -6.41
C SER A 229 -7.18 -9.04 -5.48
N LEU A 230 -7.35 -8.50 -4.27
CA LEU A 230 -8.26 -9.03 -3.25
C LEU A 230 -9.28 -7.95 -2.89
N GLN A 231 -10.50 -8.05 -3.42
CA GLN A 231 -11.58 -7.15 -3.03
C GLN A 231 -12.27 -7.69 -1.78
N ILE A 232 -11.96 -7.10 -0.61
CA ILE A 232 -12.36 -7.65 0.70
C ILE A 232 -13.86 -7.60 0.98
N ASP A 233 -14.63 -6.84 0.22
CA ASP A 233 -16.08 -6.81 0.29
C ASP A 233 -16.77 -7.72 -0.74
N HIS A 234 -16.02 -8.35 -1.67
CA HIS A 234 -16.56 -9.33 -2.62
C HIS A 234 -17.00 -10.62 -1.89
N ALA A 235 -18.18 -11.15 -2.25
CA ALA A 235 -18.81 -12.24 -1.51
C ALA A 235 -17.95 -13.51 -1.45
N ASP A 236 -17.31 -13.89 -2.55
CA ASP A 236 -16.48 -15.09 -2.60
C ASP A 236 -15.15 -14.92 -1.86
N VAL A 237 -14.56 -13.73 -1.92
CA VAL A 237 -13.35 -13.39 -1.15
C VAL A 237 -13.65 -13.49 0.35
N ARG A 238 -14.79 -12.94 0.80
CA ARG A 238 -15.21 -13.06 2.20
C ARG A 238 -15.43 -14.50 2.63
N ARG A 239 -16.12 -15.30 1.79
CA ARG A 239 -16.39 -16.72 2.08
C ARG A 239 -15.09 -17.51 2.19
N ALA A 240 -14.15 -17.26 1.29
CA ALA A 240 -12.84 -17.87 1.29
C ALA A 240 -12.04 -17.50 2.55
N LEU A 241 -11.93 -16.21 2.86
CA LEU A 241 -11.24 -15.74 4.07
C LEU A 241 -11.87 -16.30 5.35
N GLY A 242 -13.20 -16.37 5.42
CA GLY A 242 -13.91 -17.00 6.54
C GLY A 242 -13.59 -18.49 6.72
N ARG A 243 -13.53 -19.26 5.62
CA ARG A 243 -13.10 -20.67 5.66
C ARG A 243 -11.65 -20.85 6.11
N ALA A 244 -10.81 -19.86 5.84
CA ALA A 244 -9.41 -19.84 6.27
C ALA A 244 -9.22 -19.27 7.69
N GLY A 245 -10.31 -19.12 8.46
CA GLY A 245 -10.28 -18.69 9.85
C GLY A 245 -10.01 -17.21 10.04
N VAL A 246 -10.22 -16.36 9.03
CA VAL A 246 -10.09 -14.90 9.18
C VAL A 246 -11.43 -14.34 9.68
N PRO A 247 -11.52 -13.84 10.92
CA PRO A 247 -12.77 -13.37 11.51
C PRO A 247 -13.07 -11.94 11.02
N MET A 248 -13.52 -11.80 9.77
CA MET A 248 -13.93 -10.50 9.23
C MET A 248 -15.37 -10.18 9.60
N SER A 249 -15.60 -8.98 10.15
CA SER A 249 -16.96 -8.48 10.37
C SER A 249 -17.71 -8.28 9.04
N HIS A 250 -19.03 -8.45 9.09
CA HIS A 250 -19.92 -8.25 7.95
C HIS A 250 -20.24 -6.77 7.67
N GLU A 251 -19.97 -5.88 8.63
CA GLU A 251 -20.32 -4.47 8.52
C GLU A 251 -19.46 -3.77 7.45
N ALA A 252 -20.13 -3.30 6.40
CA ALA A 252 -19.57 -2.45 5.37
C ALA A 252 -20.16 -1.05 5.52
N ALA A 253 -19.31 -0.02 5.53
CA ALA A 253 -19.76 1.36 5.40
C ALA A 253 -20.01 1.68 3.92
N MET A 254 -20.81 2.71 3.62
CA MET A 254 -20.93 3.16 2.22
C MET A 254 -19.69 3.90 1.70
N ALA A 255 -18.86 4.46 2.58
CA ALA A 255 -17.63 5.16 2.19
C ALA A 255 -16.60 5.07 3.30
N CYS A 256 -15.54 4.30 3.09
CA CYS A 256 -14.47 4.11 4.05
C CYS A 256 -13.13 3.84 3.35
N HIS A 257 -12.24 4.84 3.41
CA HIS A 257 -10.90 4.76 2.82
C HIS A 257 -9.95 3.78 3.56
N TRP A 258 -10.26 3.49 4.82
CA TRP A 258 -9.42 2.73 5.73
C TRP A 258 -9.90 1.29 5.96
N SER A 259 -11.02 0.91 5.34
CA SER A 259 -11.68 -0.40 5.49
C SER A 259 -10.73 -1.58 5.27
N THR A 260 -9.74 -1.41 4.39
CA THR A 260 -8.70 -2.40 4.08
C THR A 260 -7.75 -2.72 5.23
N TYR A 261 -7.77 -1.98 6.34
CA TYR A 261 -7.02 -2.35 7.54
C TYR A 261 -7.77 -2.10 8.86
N THR A 262 -8.87 -1.35 8.86
CA THR A 262 -9.69 -1.12 10.06
C THR A 262 -10.74 -2.19 10.27
N ARG A 263 -11.08 -2.99 9.24
CA ARG A 263 -12.01 -4.11 9.43
C ARG A 263 -11.36 -5.16 10.34
N PRO A 264 -12.03 -5.60 11.42
CA PRO A 264 -11.53 -6.64 12.31
C PRO A 264 -11.03 -7.87 11.55
N GLY A 265 -9.91 -8.44 12.02
CA GLY A 265 -9.30 -9.64 11.43
C GLY A 265 -8.32 -9.39 10.28
N LEU A 266 -8.41 -8.27 9.55
CA LEU A 266 -7.55 -8.04 8.37
C LEU A 266 -6.07 -7.91 8.69
N LEU A 267 -5.70 -7.16 9.73
CA LEU A 267 -4.28 -7.01 10.10
C LEU A 267 -3.67 -8.36 10.54
N GLY A 268 -4.42 -9.20 11.26
CA GLY A 268 -3.99 -10.56 11.60
C GLY A 268 -3.87 -11.47 10.38
N PHE A 269 -4.77 -11.31 9.41
CA PHE A 269 -4.65 -11.98 8.10
C PHE A 269 -3.38 -11.58 7.35
N TYR A 270 -3.06 -10.28 7.30
CA TYR A 270 -1.81 -9.80 6.70
C TYR A 270 -0.59 -10.28 7.46
N ALA A 271 -0.63 -10.36 8.79
CA ALA A 271 0.45 -10.92 9.61
C ALA A 271 0.76 -12.37 9.19
N ARG A 272 -0.27 -13.19 8.99
CA ARG A 272 -0.14 -14.58 8.51
C ARG A 272 0.49 -14.64 7.12
N LEU A 273 0.04 -13.78 6.21
CA LEU A 273 0.63 -13.69 4.87
C LEU A 273 2.12 -13.32 4.94
N LEU A 274 2.51 -12.37 5.79
CA LEU A 274 3.87 -11.84 5.79
C LEU A 274 4.88 -12.75 6.51
N ARG A 275 4.43 -13.71 7.35
CA ARG A 275 5.34 -14.61 8.11
C ARG A 275 5.31 -16.06 7.66
N GLU A 276 4.14 -16.59 7.33
CA GLU A 276 3.98 -18.02 7.02
C GLU A 276 4.07 -18.29 5.51
N GLY A 277 4.38 -17.27 4.70
CA GLY A 277 4.23 -17.34 3.24
C GLY A 277 2.78 -17.54 2.79
N GLY A 278 1.83 -17.51 3.73
CA GLY A 278 0.45 -17.93 3.54
C GLY A 278 0.23 -19.45 3.63
N GLY A 279 1.24 -20.29 3.81
CA GLY A 279 1.09 -21.75 3.74
C GLY A 279 0.46 -22.25 2.42
N PRO A 280 0.49 -23.57 2.13
CA PRO A 280 -0.12 -24.09 0.90
C PRO A 280 -1.63 -23.82 0.86
N THR A 281 -2.30 -23.85 2.01
CA THR A 281 -3.75 -23.67 2.11
C THR A 281 -4.19 -22.23 1.82
N LEU A 282 -3.52 -21.23 2.39
CA LEU A 282 -3.93 -19.84 2.18
C LEU A 282 -3.37 -19.27 0.85
N ALA A 283 -2.25 -19.78 0.32
CA ALA A 283 -1.87 -19.52 -1.07
C ALA A 283 -2.94 -20.02 -2.06
N THR A 284 -3.35 -21.29 -1.91
CA THR A 284 -4.42 -21.91 -2.73
C THR A 284 -5.73 -21.15 -2.61
N LEU A 285 -6.07 -20.69 -1.39
CA LEU A 285 -7.26 -19.89 -1.14
C LEU A 285 -7.22 -18.57 -1.91
N ILE A 286 -6.10 -17.86 -1.86
CA ILE A 286 -5.96 -16.58 -2.55
C ILE A 286 -6.02 -16.80 -4.04
N ASP A 287 -5.32 -17.77 -4.60
CA ASP A 287 -5.36 -18.03 -6.04
C ASP A 287 -6.78 -18.40 -6.52
N ALA A 288 -7.61 -19.03 -5.68
CA ALA A 288 -8.99 -19.34 -6.01
C ALA A 288 -9.94 -18.14 -6.05
N VAL A 289 -9.61 -17.03 -5.38
CA VAL A 289 -10.48 -15.82 -5.28
C VAL A 289 -9.82 -14.54 -5.74
N ALA A 290 -8.54 -14.58 -6.10
CA ALA A 290 -7.81 -13.45 -6.65
C ALA A 290 -8.51 -12.97 -7.93
N ASP A 291 -8.50 -11.66 -8.09
CA ASP A 291 -9.06 -10.94 -9.25
C ASP A 291 -10.58 -11.11 -9.43
N GLN A 292 -11.27 -11.77 -8.47
CA GLN A 292 -12.72 -11.70 -8.32
C GLN A 292 -13.09 -10.32 -7.76
N GLN A 293 -13.68 -9.47 -8.60
CA GLN A 293 -14.08 -8.12 -8.24
C GLN A 293 -15.50 -7.82 -8.71
N ASP A 294 -16.32 -7.27 -7.81
CA ASP A 294 -17.55 -6.62 -8.21
C ASP A 294 -17.23 -5.29 -8.93
N PRO A 295 -18.01 -4.87 -9.93
CA PRO A 295 -17.87 -3.55 -10.54
C PRO A 295 -18.02 -2.42 -9.51
N ARG A 296 -17.24 -1.34 -9.72
CA ARG A 296 -17.31 -0.14 -8.88
C ARG A 296 -18.66 0.57 -8.96
N TRP A 297 -19.14 1.10 -7.83
CA TRP A 297 -20.38 1.88 -7.76
C TRP A 297 -20.33 3.10 -8.69
N SER A 298 -19.19 3.78 -8.76
CA SER A 298 -18.99 4.95 -9.63
C SER A 298 -19.17 4.65 -11.12
N ARG A 299 -19.14 3.37 -11.53
CA ARG A 299 -19.33 2.91 -12.91
C ARG A 299 -20.76 2.44 -13.15
N LEU A 300 -21.43 1.89 -12.14
CA LEU A 300 -22.85 1.50 -12.23
C LEU A 300 -23.75 2.70 -12.54
N TRP A 301 -23.36 3.90 -12.11
CA TRP A 301 -24.12 5.13 -12.34
C TRP A 301 -23.94 5.69 -13.77
N ARG A 302 -22.85 5.32 -14.47
CA ARG A 302 -22.67 5.68 -15.89
C ARG A 302 -23.48 4.81 -16.85
N GLY A 303 -23.91 3.61 -16.42
CA GLY A 303 -24.69 2.67 -17.23
C GLY A 303 -26.17 3.02 -17.39
N ARG A 304 -26.69 4.05 -16.70
CA ARG A 304 -28.11 4.46 -16.79
C ARG A 304 -28.36 5.72 -17.66
N GLY A 305 -27.37 6.20 -18.42
CA GLY A 305 -27.48 7.51 -19.08
C GLY A 305 -26.71 7.69 -20.39
N ALA A 306 -26.58 6.66 -21.22
CA ALA A 306 -25.99 6.81 -22.56
C ALA A 306 -26.76 6.00 -23.62
N ALA A 307 -28.06 6.25 -23.73
CA ALA A 307 -28.71 6.22 -25.03
C ALA A 307 -28.76 7.69 -25.49
N SER A 308 -27.89 8.07 -26.43
CA SER A 308 -27.95 9.38 -27.07
C SER A 308 -28.94 9.28 -28.23
N PRO A 309 -30.09 9.97 -28.23
CA PRO A 309 -31.01 9.97 -29.35
C PRO A 309 -30.67 11.14 -30.27
N LEU A 310 -29.48 11.14 -30.89
CA LEU A 310 -29.15 12.09 -31.94
C LEU A 310 -28.26 11.39 -32.96
N GLY A 311 -28.90 10.66 -33.85
CA GLY A 311 -28.24 9.93 -34.92
C GLY A 311 -29.21 9.52 -36.00
N GLU A 312 -30.11 10.42 -36.44
CA GLU A 312 -30.82 10.28 -37.71
C GLU A 312 -31.53 11.60 -38.05
N THR A 313 -30.89 12.43 -38.87
CA THR A 313 -31.51 13.13 -40.02
C THR A 313 -30.45 13.98 -40.71
N TRP A 314 -29.81 13.40 -41.72
CA TRP A 314 -29.32 14.14 -42.89
C TRP A 314 -29.53 13.23 -44.10
N ARG A 315 -30.67 13.42 -44.78
CA ARG A 315 -30.89 13.03 -46.18
C ARG A 315 -31.34 14.30 -46.88
N GLY A 316 -30.60 14.65 -47.93
CA GLY A 316 -30.73 15.93 -48.62
C GLY A 316 -31.99 16.08 -49.47
N ALA A 317 -32.23 17.33 -49.83
CA ALA A 317 -32.65 17.82 -51.13
C ALA A 317 -32.05 19.22 -51.28
#